data_AF-A0AAX1J5R8-F1
#
_entry.id   AF-A0AAX1J5R8-F1
#
_cell.length_a   1.000
_cell.length_b   1.000
_cell.length_c   1.000
_cell.angle_alpha   90.00
_cell.angle_beta   90.00
_cell.angle_gamma   90.00
#
_symmetry.space_group_name_H-M   'P 1'
#
loop_
_entity.id
_entity.type
_entity.pdbx_description
1 polymer ?
#
loop_
_entity_poly.entity_id
_entity_poly.type
_entity_poly.pdbx_seq_one_letter_code
_entity_poly.pdbx_strand_id
1 'polypeptide(L)'
;MNRLSALARVYLVTVTALVGLMTFGIGVWCLIDPASFARVVAFHQHVHFLHDLGAFQLGLGATLLLALFWRDAMATALAGFLLANTVHTVNHVMDLDEGGSAGQAWSLGAVSVALAVALAVRLRQLGSVGGASASGLAIRTGAPSSHASTASTVSE
;
A
#
# COMPACT_ATOMS: atom_id res chain seq x y z
N MET A 1 16.49 -21.57 -6.76
CA MET A 1 15.80 -21.07 -5.55
C MET A 1 15.80 -22.17 -4.51
N ASN A 2 16.11 -21.88 -3.24
CA ASN A 2 16.13 -22.88 -2.18
C ASN A 2 14.69 -23.28 -1.82
N ARG A 3 14.43 -24.56 -1.51
CA ARG A 3 13.06 -25.02 -1.14
C ARG A 3 12.48 -24.21 0.03
N LEU A 4 13.31 -23.82 0.99
CA LEU A 4 12.94 -22.95 2.12
C LEU A 4 12.42 -21.58 1.67
N SER A 5 13.01 -20.94 0.65
CA SER A 5 12.53 -19.63 0.17
C SER A 5 11.25 -19.74 -0.66
N ALA A 6 11.02 -20.89 -1.32
CA ALA A 6 9.74 -21.17 -1.97
C ALA A 6 8.62 -21.37 -0.94
N LEU A 7 8.85 -22.18 0.10
CA LEU A 7 7.88 -22.41 1.18
C LEU A 7 7.57 -21.13 1.97
N ALA A 8 8.59 -20.34 2.32
CA ALA A 8 8.41 -19.05 2.98
C ALA A 8 7.56 -18.09 2.14
N ARG A 9 7.80 -18.01 0.82
CA ARG A 9 6.98 -17.17 -0.08
C ARG A 9 5.53 -17.64 -0.13
N VAL A 10 5.28 -18.94 -0.23
CA VAL A 10 3.91 -19.50 -0.23
C VAL A 10 3.21 -19.14 1.08
N TYR A 11 3.85 -19.38 2.23
CA TYR A 11 3.31 -19.04 3.54
C TYR A 11 2.94 -17.55 3.66
N LEU A 12 3.86 -16.64 3.32
CA LEU A 12 3.63 -15.19 3.41
C LEU A 12 2.47 -14.71 2.51
N VAL A 13 2.39 -15.21 1.28
CA VAL A 13 1.31 -14.88 0.35
C VAL A 13 -0.03 -15.42 0.86
N THR A 14 -0.07 -16.68 1.32
CA THR A 14 -1.30 -17.31 1.82
C THR A 14 -1.81 -16.61 3.08
N VAL A 15 -0.96 -16.33 4.07
CA VAL A 15 -1.38 -15.63 5.30
C VAL A 15 -1.87 -14.23 4.98
N THR A 16 -1.12 -13.45 4.18
CA THR A 16 -1.52 -12.09 3.79
C THR A 16 -2.86 -12.08 3.03
N ALA A 17 -3.08 -13.04 2.12
CA ALA A 17 -4.33 -13.15 1.37
C ALA A 17 -5.52 -13.54 2.25
N LEU A 18 -5.38 -14.56 3.10
CA LEU A 18 -6.46 -15.04 3.97
C LEU A 18 -6.84 -14.03 5.03
N VAL A 19 -5.85 -13.43 5.71
CA VAL A 19 -6.10 -12.39 6.72
C VAL A 19 -6.64 -11.13 6.04
N GLY A 20 -6.08 -10.71 4.89
CA GLY A 20 -6.58 -9.57 4.13
C GLY A 20 -8.06 -9.73 3.72
N LEU A 21 -8.43 -10.90 3.20
CA LEU A 21 -9.80 -11.20 2.79
C LEU A 21 -10.76 -11.29 3.99
N MET A 22 -10.36 -11.95 5.08
CA MET A 22 -11.19 -12.07 6.28
C MET A 22 -11.43 -10.69 6.93
N THR A 23 -10.37 -9.90 7.10
CA THR A 23 -10.45 -8.55 7.67
C THR A 23 -11.29 -7.61 6.79
N PHE A 24 -11.12 -7.66 5.46
CA PHE A 24 -11.96 -6.91 4.54
C PHE A 24 -13.43 -7.35 4.63
N GLY A 25 -13.69 -8.65 4.68
CA GLY A 25 -15.05 -9.22 4.81
C GLY A 25 -15.76 -8.83 6.11
N ILE A 26 -15.04 -8.82 7.23
CA ILE A 26 -15.53 -8.27 8.51
C ILE A 26 -15.86 -6.77 8.33
N GLY A 27 -15.01 -6.02 7.65
CA GLY A 27 -15.25 -4.60 7.33
C GLY A 27 -16.57 -4.38 6.58
N VAL A 28 -16.79 -5.14 5.50
CA VAL A 28 -18.04 -5.14 4.73
C VAL A 28 -19.24 -5.50 5.62
N TRP A 29 -19.13 -6.53 6.46
CA TRP A 29 -20.23 -6.99 7.30
C TRP A 29 -20.65 -5.92 8.31
N CYS A 30 -19.70 -5.29 9.00
CA CYS A 30 -19.97 -4.21 9.94
C CYS A 30 -20.66 -3.00 9.29
N LEU A 31 -20.45 -2.75 7.99
CA LEU A 31 -21.07 -1.64 7.25
C LEU A 31 -22.45 -1.98 6.67
N ILE A 32 -22.72 -3.25 6.32
CA ILE A 32 -23.98 -3.66 5.69
C ILE A 32 -25.01 -4.15 6.71
N ASP A 33 -24.58 -4.88 7.74
CA ASP A 33 -25.46 -5.42 8.79
C ASP A 33 -24.73 -5.40 10.16
N PRO A 34 -24.49 -4.20 10.72
CA PRO A 34 -23.88 -4.03 12.04
C PRO A 34 -24.66 -4.77 13.14
N ALA A 35 -25.98 -4.88 13.01
CA ALA A 35 -26.84 -5.56 13.97
C ALA A 35 -26.54 -7.07 14.03
N SER A 36 -26.34 -7.73 12.88
CA SER A 36 -25.96 -9.14 12.82
C SER A 36 -24.54 -9.38 13.30
N PHE A 37 -23.59 -8.51 12.94
CA PHE A 37 -22.24 -8.58 13.47
C PHE A 37 -22.24 -8.49 15.01
N ALA A 38 -22.90 -7.47 15.57
CA ALA A 38 -23.01 -7.25 17.01
C ALA A 38 -23.56 -8.48 17.76
N ARG A 39 -24.62 -9.11 17.22
CA ARG A 39 -25.18 -10.35 17.78
C ARG A 39 -24.16 -11.51 17.79
N VAL A 40 -23.39 -11.69 16.71
CA VAL A 40 -22.43 -12.81 16.61
C VAL A 40 -21.23 -12.60 17.53
N VAL A 41 -20.73 -11.37 17.71
CA VAL A 41 -19.63 -11.08 18.64
C VAL A 41 -20.10 -10.81 20.08
N ALA A 42 -21.40 -11.00 20.38
CA ALA A 42 -22.04 -10.71 21.67
C ALA A 42 -21.75 -9.28 22.20
N PHE A 43 -21.70 -8.31 21.30
CA PHE A 43 -21.46 -6.89 21.58
C PHE A 43 -22.77 -6.10 21.55
N HIS A 44 -22.84 -4.99 22.29
CA HIS A 44 -24.01 -4.11 22.22
C HIS A 44 -24.02 -3.34 20.89
N GLN A 45 -25.19 -3.14 20.30
CA GLN A 45 -25.28 -2.50 18.99
C GLN A 45 -25.06 -0.99 19.10
N HIS A 46 -23.84 -0.55 18.81
CA HIS A 46 -23.48 0.85 18.61
C HIS A 46 -23.26 1.07 17.11
N VAL A 47 -24.30 1.51 16.38
CA VAL A 47 -24.30 1.51 14.90
C VAL A 47 -23.14 2.30 14.32
N HIS A 48 -22.99 3.58 14.70
CA HIS A 48 -21.90 4.44 14.23
C HIS A 48 -20.51 3.84 14.52
N PHE A 49 -20.28 3.34 15.74
CA PHE A 49 -19.02 2.69 16.11
C PHE A 49 -18.73 1.43 15.26
N LEU A 50 -19.76 0.65 14.92
CA LEU A 50 -19.61 -0.53 14.08
C LEU A 50 -19.36 -0.16 12.62
N HIS A 51 -20.00 0.89 12.09
CA HIS A 51 -19.63 1.43 10.78
C HIS A 51 -18.16 1.88 10.75
N ASP A 52 -17.67 2.58 11.77
CA ASP A 52 -16.28 3.05 11.83
C ASP A 52 -15.29 1.90 11.97
N LEU A 53 -15.57 0.92 12.84
CA LEU A 53 -14.84 -0.35 12.88
C LEU A 53 -14.81 -0.99 11.48
N GLY A 54 -15.95 -0.99 10.78
CA GLY A 54 -16.08 -1.49 9.41
C GLY A 54 -15.15 -0.79 8.43
N ALA A 55 -15.12 0.55 8.46
CA ALA A 55 -14.25 1.38 7.62
C ALA A 55 -12.76 1.10 7.87
N PHE A 56 -12.33 0.99 9.13
CA PHE A 56 -10.94 0.66 9.45
C PHE A 56 -10.57 -0.77 9.03
N GLN A 57 -11.47 -1.74 9.20
CA GLN A 57 -11.25 -3.13 8.77
C GLN A 57 -11.20 -3.27 7.24
N LEU A 58 -12.03 -2.53 6.49
CA LEU A 58 -11.89 -2.41 5.04
C LEU A 58 -10.50 -1.90 4.64
N GLY A 59 -10.01 -0.85 5.28
CA GLY A 59 -8.69 -0.27 5.03
C GLY A 59 -7.54 -1.23 5.31
N LEU A 60 -7.56 -1.90 6.46
CA LEU A 60 -6.55 -2.88 6.85
C LEU A 60 -6.56 -4.10 5.90
N GLY A 61 -7.74 -4.63 5.59
CA GLY A 61 -7.90 -5.72 4.63
C GLY A 61 -7.42 -5.35 3.24
N ALA A 62 -7.80 -4.17 2.74
CA ALA A 62 -7.33 -3.65 1.45
C ALA A 62 -5.81 -3.42 1.43
N THR A 63 -5.21 -2.93 2.52
CA THR A 63 -3.75 -2.77 2.63
C THR A 63 -3.03 -4.10 2.45
N LEU A 64 -3.48 -5.15 3.15
CA LEU A 64 -2.92 -6.50 3.04
C LEU A 64 -3.09 -7.08 1.63
N LEU A 65 -4.28 -6.94 1.04
CA LEU A 65 -4.55 -7.43 -0.31
C LEU A 65 -3.73 -6.67 -1.38
N LEU A 66 -3.60 -5.34 -1.26
CA LEU A 66 -2.76 -4.54 -2.16
C LEU A 66 -1.27 -4.89 -2.05
N ALA A 67 -0.78 -5.24 -0.86
CA ALA A 67 0.61 -5.67 -0.65
C ALA A 67 1.00 -6.97 -1.41
N LEU A 68 0.02 -7.73 -1.91
CA LEU A 68 0.26 -8.88 -2.80
C LEU A 68 0.61 -8.47 -4.24
N PHE A 69 0.22 -7.26 -4.65
CA PHE A 69 0.36 -6.76 -6.03
C PHE A 69 1.35 -5.58 -6.12
N TRP A 70 1.34 -4.70 -5.12
CA TRP A 70 2.13 -3.47 -5.10
C TRP A 70 3.46 -3.71 -4.38
N ARG A 71 4.56 -3.20 -4.96
CA ARG A 71 5.92 -3.34 -4.41
C ARG A 71 6.34 -2.17 -3.51
N ASP A 72 5.61 -1.06 -3.53
CA ASP A 72 5.94 0.13 -2.75
C ASP A 72 5.09 0.18 -1.48
N ALA A 73 5.73 0.03 -0.32
CA ALA A 73 5.03 0.02 0.97
C ALA A 73 4.31 1.34 1.26
N MET A 74 4.90 2.48 0.87
CA MET A 74 4.31 3.81 1.09
C MET A 74 3.03 3.99 0.27
N ALA A 75 3.05 3.70 -1.03
CA ALA A 75 1.85 3.74 -1.87
C ALA A 75 0.77 2.78 -1.36
N THR A 76 1.15 1.56 -0.96
CA THR A 76 0.23 0.53 -0.44
C THR A 76 -0.50 1.01 0.82
N ALA A 77 0.25 1.56 1.79
CA ALA A 77 -0.31 2.11 3.02
C ALA A 77 -1.20 3.34 2.75
N LEU A 78 -0.76 4.26 1.88
CA LEU A 78 -1.56 5.43 1.50
C LEU A 78 -2.88 5.04 0.82
N ALA A 79 -2.88 4.02 -0.06
CA ALA A 79 -4.09 3.56 -0.74
C ALA A 79 -5.08 2.87 0.21
N GLY A 80 -4.60 1.99 1.08
CA GLY A 80 -5.46 1.33 2.07
C GLY A 80 -6.01 2.27 3.13
N PHE A 81 -5.19 3.23 3.60
CA PHE A 81 -5.63 4.24 4.56
C PHE A 81 -6.56 5.29 3.92
N LEU A 82 -6.36 5.64 2.64
CA LEU A 82 -7.30 6.47 1.86
C LEU A 82 -8.68 5.80 1.79
N LEU A 83 -8.75 4.49 1.52
CA LEU A 83 -10.02 3.76 1.54
C LEU A 83 -10.67 3.84 2.93
N ALA A 84 -9.92 3.52 3.99
CA ALA A 84 -10.41 3.56 5.37
C ALA A 84 -11.01 4.92 5.72
N ASN A 85 -10.22 5.98 5.52
CA ASN A 85 -10.59 7.35 5.88
C ASN A 85 -11.72 7.89 5.01
N THR A 86 -11.83 7.49 3.74
CA THR A 86 -12.93 7.88 2.86
C THR A 86 -14.25 7.24 3.32
N VAL A 87 -14.26 5.93 3.63
CA VAL A 87 -15.47 5.26 4.14
C VAL A 87 -15.86 5.83 5.50
N HIS A 88 -14.90 6.05 6.41
CA HIS A 88 -15.14 6.69 7.70
C HIS A 88 -15.69 8.13 7.56
N THR A 89 -15.23 8.89 6.54
CA THR A 89 -15.83 10.20 6.20
C THR A 89 -17.31 10.04 5.84
N VAL A 90 -17.67 9.03 5.04
CA VAL A 90 -19.06 8.74 4.67
C VAL A 90 -19.90 8.32 5.88
N ASN A 91 -19.37 7.47 6.78
CA ASN A 91 -20.06 7.08 8.00
C ASN A 91 -20.46 8.31 8.83
N HIS A 92 -19.53 9.22 9.13
CA HIS A 92 -19.86 10.44 9.89
C HIS A 92 -20.88 11.38 9.22
N VAL A 93 -21.14 11.23 7.91
CA VAL A 93 -22.19 11.95 7.18
C VAL A 93 -23.53 11.20 7.21
N MET A 94 -23.51 9.87 7.13
CA MET A 94 -24.72 9.04 7.16
C MET A 94 -25.26 8.86 8.59
N ASP A 95 -24.36 8.77 9.57
CA ASP A 95 -24.64 8.49 10.97
C ASP A 95 -24.82 9.77 11.80
N LEU A 96 -25.13 10.93 11.19
CA LEU A 96 -25.25 12.21 11.90
C LEU A 96 -26.25 12.16 13.08
N ASP A 97 -27.31 11.35 12.96
CA ASP A 97 -28.31 11.12 14.01
C ASP A 97 -27.90 10.03 15.03
N GLU A 98 -26.84 9.27 14.76
CA GLU A 98 -26.37 8.08 15.50
C GLU A 98 -24.97 8.29 16.16
N GLY A 99 -24.44 9.52 16.12
CA GLY A 99 -23.15 9.91 16.73
C GLY A 99 -22.16 10.57 15.78
N GLY A 100 -22.48 10.63 14.49
CA GLY A 100 -21.72 11.35 13.48
C GLY A 100 -21.65 12.86 13.73
N SER A 101 -20.65 13.52 13.14
CA SER A 101 -20.41 14.95 13.35
C SER A 101 -19.95 15.61 12.06
N ALA A 102 -20.67 16.64 11.61
CA ALA A 102 -20.33 17.38 10.39
C ALA A 102 -18.93 18.00 10.45
N GLY A 103 -18.46 18.45 11.63
CA GLY A 103 -17.11 18.98 11.82
C GLY A 103 -16.02 17.91 11.68
N GLN A 104 -16.29 16.69 12.16
CA GLN A 104 -15.40 15.54 11.97
C GLN A 104 -15.43 15.06 10.52
N ALA A 105 -16.60 14.99 9.89
CA ALA A 105 -16.75 14.65 8.47
C ALA A 105 -15.95 15.61 7.57
N TRP A 106 -16.03 16.93 7.78
CA TRP A 106 -15.19 17.89 7.02
C TRP A 106 -13.69 17.67 7.23
N SER A 107 -13.28 17.40 8.47
CA SER A 107 -11.88 17.14 8.82
C SER A 107 -11.36 15.87 8.16
N LEU A 108 -12.13 14.78 8.22
CA LEU A 108 -11.82 13.51 7.55
C LEU A 108 -11.85 13.64 6.03
N GLY A 109 -12.77 14.42 5.47
CA GLY A 109 -12.81 14.75 4.04
C GLY A 109 -11.54 15.45 3.56
N ALA A 110 -11.04 16.43 4.33
CA ALA A 110 -9.76 17.08 4.04
C ALA A 110 -8.58 16.11 4.12
N VAL A 111 -8.57 15.18 5.09
CA VAL A 111 -7.57 14.10 5.18
C VAL A 111 -7.64 13.16 3.97
N SER A 112 -8.84 12.79 3.51
CA SER A 112 -9.02 11.97 2.30
C SER A 112 -8.42 12.65 1.06
N VAL A 113 -8.63 13.96 0.89
CA VAL A 113 -8.02 14.74 -0.20
C VAL A 113 -6.49 14.75 -0.08
N ALA A 114 -5.95 14.99 1.12
CA ALA A 114 -4.50 14.99 1.35
C ALA A 114 -3.86 13.62 1.04
N LEU A 115 -4.50 12.53 1.46
CA LEU A 115 -4.07 11.15 1.17
C LEU A 115 -4.10 10.84 -0.32
N ALA A 116 -5.16 11.25 -1.03
CA ALA A 116 -5.27 11.07 -2.48
C ALA A 116 -4.17 11.83 -3.24
N VAL A 117 -3.87 13.07 -2.83
CA VAL A 117 -2.75 13.84 -3.39
C VAL A 117 -1.40 13.18 -3.09
N ALA A 118 -1.16 12.73 -1.85
CA ALA A 118 0.07 12.04 -1.47
C ALA A 118 0.28 10.74 -2.27
N LEU A 119 -0.77 9.95 -2.44
CA LEU A 119 -0.75 8.73 -3.27
C LEU A 119 -0.47 9.06 -4.74
N ALA A 120 -1.15 10.06 -5.32
CA ALA A 120 -0.93 10.48 -6.70
C ALA A 120 0.51 10.97 -6.94
N VAL A 121 1.09 11.73 -6.00
CA VAL A 121 2.50 12.14 -6.05
C VAL A 121 3.43 10.93 -5.95
N ARG A 122 3.15 9.97 -5.06
CA ARG A 122 3.98 8.77 -4.92
C ARG A 122 3.95 7.90 -6.18
N LEU A 123 2.78 7.68 -6.76
CA LEU A 123 2.64 6.92 -8.01
C LEU A 123 3.37 7.61 -9.18
N ARG A 124 3.33 8.94 -9.26
CA ARG A 124 4.14 9.70 -10.24
C ARG A 124 5.65 9.51 -10.04
N GLN A 125 6.14 9.57 -8.79
CA GLN A 125 7.55 9.31 -8.50
C GLN A 125 8.00 7.91 -8.98
N LEU A 126 7.19 6.88 -8.70
CA LEU A 126 7.49 5.51 -9.13
C LEU A 126 7.49 5.36 -10.66
N GLY A 127 6.58 6.03 -11.37
CA GLY A 127 6.55 6.08 -12.83
C GLY A 127 7.77 6.78 -13.43
N SER A 128 8.17 7.93 -12.88
CA SER A 128 9.34 8.70 -13.35
C SER A 128 10.65 7.92 -13.23
N VAL A 129 10.81 7.09 -12.20
CA VAL A 129 12.01 6.23 -12.02
C VAL A 129 12.11 5.16 -13.11
N GLY A 130 11.00 4.66 -13.64
CA GLY A 130 11.00 3.69 -14.76
C GLY A 130 11.39 4.29 -16.12
N GLY A 131 11.25 5.60 -16.31
CA GLY A 131 11.53 6.28 -17.59
C GLY A 131 13.00 6.66 -17.81
N ALA A 132 13.83 6.70 -16.76
CA ALA A 132 15.19 7.23 -16.85
C ALA A 132 16.24 6.25 -17.42
N SER A 133 15.90 4.96 -17.58
CA SER A 133 16.87 3.91 -17.93
C SER A 133 16.98 3.58 -19.44
N ALA A 134 16.49 4.46 -20.31
CA ALA A 134 16.47 4.24 -21.77
C ALA A 134 17.41 5.15 -22.60
N SER A 135 18.23 6.00 -21.96
CA SER A 135 19.26 6.81 -22.65
C SER A 135 20.66 6.25 -22.45
N GLY A 136 20.89 5.06 -23.01
CA GLY A 136 22.22 4.46 -23.09
C GLY A 136 23.08 5.11 -24.17
N LEU A 137 23.78 6.20 -23.85
CA LEU A 137 24.86 6.71 -24.72
C LEU A 137 26.20 6.13 -24.30
N ALA A 138 26.47 4.89 -24.74
CA ALA A 138 27.76 4.25 -24.58
C ALA A 138 28.78 4.80 -25.61
N ILE A 139 29.44 5.92 -25.29
CA ILE A 139 30.68 6.30 -26.00
C ILE A 139 31.84 5.56 -25.34
N ARG A 140 32.12 4.37 -25.86
CA ARG A 140 33.34 3.60 -25.57
C ARG A 140 34.38 3.89 -26.64
N THR A 141 34.90 5.12 -26.68
CA THR A 141 36.10 5.43 -27.48
C THR A 141 37.31 4.73 -26.85
N GLY A 142 38.12 4.07 -27.70
CA GLY A 142 39.08 3.07 -27.25
C GLY A 142 40.25 3.61 -26.45
N ALA A 143 40.72 2.81 -25.48
CA ALA A 143 42.04 2.97 -24.89
C ALA A 143 43.14 2.70 -25.94
N PRO A 144 44.31 3.36 -25.86
CA PRO A 144 45.34 3.27 -26.88
C PRO A 144 46.06 1.91 -26.91
N SER A 145 46.46 1.52 -28.12
CA SER A 145 47.19 0.28 -28.42
C SER A 145 48.62 0.30 -27.88
N SER A 146 49.00 -0.74 -27.14
CA SER A 146 50.38 -0.95 -26.69
C SER A 146 51.25 -1.57 -27.80
N HIS A 147 52.25 -0.84 -28.30
CA HIS A 147 53.37 -1.43 -29.03
C HIS A 147 54.71 -0.76 -28.66
N ALA A 148 55.56 -1.56 -28.01
CA ALA A 148 57.03 -1.59 -27.99
C ALA A 148 57.89 -0.30 -28.01
N SER A 149 58.87 -0.23 -27.10
CA SER A 149 60.27 -0.07 -27.50
C SER A 149 61.28 -0.54 -26.42
N THR A 150 62.22 -1.40 -26.86
CA THR A 150 63.63 -1.55 -26.41
C THR A 150 64.00 -1.56 -24.91
N ALA A 151 64.46 -2.74 -24.45
CA ALA A 151 65.35 -2.87 -23.29
C ALA A 151 66.79 -2.44 -23.63
N SER A 152 67.52 -1.92 -22.65
CA SER A 152 68.90 -1.40 -22.76
C SER A 152 69.98 -2.47 -22.60
N THR A 153 71.01 -2.44 -23.43
CA THR A 153 72.24 -3.25 -23.30
C THR A 153 73.37 -2.46 -22.61
N VAL A 154 73.57 -2.71 -21.32
CA VAL A 154 74.78 -2.52 -20.49
C VAL A 154 74.51 -3.20 -19.14
N SER A 155 75.44 -3.88 -18.45
CA SER A 155 76.87 -4.16 -18.70
C SER A 155 77.14 -5.66 -18.37
N GLU A 156 78.32 -6.25 -18.52
CA GLU A 156 79.67 -5.75 -18.89
C GLU A 156 80.20 -6.48 -20.13
#